data_AF-A0A140L4I2-F1
#
_entry.id   AF-A0A140L4I2-F1
#
_cell.length_a   1.000
_cell.length_b   1.000
_cell.length_c   1.000
_cell.angle_alpha   90.00
_cell.angle_beta   90.00
_cell.angle_gamma   90.00
#
_symmetry.space_group_name_H-M   'P 1'
#
loop_
_entity.id
_entity.type
_entity.pdbx_description
1 polymer ?
#
loop_
_entity_poly.entity_id
_entity_poly.type
_entity_poly.pdbx_seq_one_letter_code
_entity_poly.pdbx_strand_id
1 'polypeptide(L)' 'MTEILLKIINEILDRNGKESLQTLDVQLSLRNDLGFDSLDLAVLTVKIEDQFGIDIFQNGIVDKVYEIINVVSRSE' A
#
# COMPACT_ATOMS: atom_id res chain seq x y z
N MET A 1 -4.73 -11.84 -2.99
CA MET A 1 -4.17 -10.93 -1.96
C MET A 1 -3.51 -9.70 -2.60
N THR A 2 -2.51 -9.87 -3.44
CA THR A 2 -1.84 -8.75 -4.15
C THR A 2 -2.79 -7.92 -5.01
N GLU A 3 -3.85 -8.53 -5.56
CA GLU A 3 -4.88 -7.84 -6.35
C GLU A 3 -5.70 -6.82 -5.53
N ILE A 4 -6.04 -7.15 -4.28
CA ILE A 4 -6.77 -6.23 -3.38
C ILE A 4 -5.85 -5.08 -3.01
N LEU A 5 -4.58 -5.38 -2.71
CA LEU A 5 -3.57 -4.39 -2.37
C LEU A 5 -3.30 -3.43 -3.55
N LEU A 6 -3.22 -3.97 -4.76
CA LEU A 6 -3.14 -3.21 -6.00
C LEU A 6 -4.38 -2.33 -6.20
N LYS A 7 -5.60 -2.84 -5.95
CA LYS A 7 -6.82 -2.02 -6.00
C LYS A 7 -6.79 -0.85 -5.02
N ILE A 8 -6.39 -1.08 -3.78
CA ILE A 8 -6.29 -0.04 -2.75
C ILE A 8 -5.27 1.03 -3.17
N ILE A 9 -4.09 0.61 -3.65
CA ILE A 9 -3.06 1.53 -4.13
C ILE A 9 -3.55 2.31 -5.34
N ASN A 10 -4.23 1.65 -6.28
CA ASN A 10 -4.80 2.29 -7.46
C ASN A 10 -5.89 3.31 -7.12
N GLU A 11 -6.73 3.06 -6.11
CA GLU A 11 -7.68 4.07 -5.63
C GLU A 11 -6.96 5.32 -5.09
N ILE A 12 -5.86 5.14 -4.37
CA ILE A 12 -5.08 6.25 -3.82
C ILE A 12 -4.33 6.99 -4.94
N LEU A 13 -3.80 6.26 -5.93
CA LEU A 13 -3.16 6.83 -7.10
C LEU A 13 -4.13 7.64 -7.95
N ASP A 14 -5.31 7.09 -8.24
CA ASP A 14 -6.39 7.77 -8.98
C ASP A 14 -6.79 9.06 -8.26
N ARG A 15 -6.94 9.00 -6.92
CA ARG A 15 -7.21 10.18 -6.09
C ARG A 15 -6.10 11.23 -6.16
N ASN A 16 -4.84 10.80 -6.28
CA ASN A 16 -3.68 11.67 -6.47
C ASN A 16 -3.48 12.11 -7.94
N GLY A 17 -4.37 11.71 -8.86
CA GLY A 17 -4.28 12.02 -10.29
C GLY A 17 -3.13 11.28 -11.01
N LYS A 18 -2.65 10.17 -10.44
CA LYS A 18 -1.65 9.29 -11.05
C LYS A 18 -2.33 8.12 -11.78
N GLU A 19 -1.62 7.56 -12.75
CA GLU A 19 -2.11 6.39 -13.47
C GLU A 19 -2.16 5.16 -12.55
N SER A 20 -3.26 4.41 -12.67
CA SER A 20 -3.41 3.12 -11.98
C SER A 20 -2.34 2.13 -12.45
N LEU A 21 -1.67 1.49 -11.51
CA LEU A 21 -0.73 0.41 -11.75
C LEU A 21 -1.48 -0.85 -12.19
N GLN A 22 -1.08 -1.44 -13.32
CA GLN A 22 -1.52 -2.79 -13.69
C GLN A 22 -0.83 -3.88 -12.87
N THR A 23 0.41 -3.61 -12.45
CA THR A 23 1.23 -4.55 -11.70
C THR A 23 1.82 -3.85 -10.49
N LEU A 24 1.67 -4.47 -9.32
CA LEU A 24 2.23 -3.95 -8.09
C LEU A 24 3.69 -4.36 -8.00
N ASP A 25 4.60 -3.48 -8.42
CA ASP A 25 6.03 -3.78 -8.35
C ASP A 25 6.56 -3.53 -6.93
N VAL A 26 7.15 -4.56 -6.35
CA VAL A 26 7.57 -4.58 -4.94
C VAL A 26 8.75 -3.62 -4.69
N GLN A 27 9.48 -3.25 -5.74
CA GLN A 27 10.60 -2.31 -5.64
C GLN A 27 10.16 -0.84 -5.61
N LEU A 28 8.88 -0.56 -5.87
CA LEU A 28 8.36 0.81 -5.85
C LEU A 28 8.38 1.38 -4.43
N SER A 29 8.85 2.61 -4.33
CA SER A 29 8.76 3.40 -3.10
C SER A 29 7.41 4.10 -3.02
N LEU A 30 6.71 3.91 -1.91
CA LEU A 30 5.42 4.58 -1.64
C LEU A 30 5.60 6.10 -1.65
N ARG A 31 6.65 6.61 -1.01
CA ARG A 31 6.90 8.06 -0.96
C ARG A 31 7.48 8.61 -2.26
N ASN A 32 8.45 7.91 -2.84
CA ASN A 32 9.23 8.47 -3.95
C ASN A 32 8.63 8.18 -5.34
N ASP A 33 8.00 7.02 -5.51
CA ASP A 33 7.42 6.57 -6.78
C ASP A 33 5.91 6.85 -6.80
N LEU A 34 5.20 6.36 -5.77
CA LEU A 34 3.77 6.59 -5.61
C LEU A 34 3.45 8.00 -5.11
N GLY A 35 4.41 8.71 -4.51
CA GLY A 35 4.18 10.07 -4.01
C GLY A 35 3.28 10.11 -2.78
N PHE A 36 3.20 9.01 -2.03
CA PHE A 36 2.34 8.91 -0.86
C PHE A 36 2.90 9.75 0.27
N ASP A 37 2.08 10.69 0.71
CA ASP A 37 2.36 11.49 1.88
C ASP A 37 1.84 10.81 3.14
N SER A 38 2.11 11.41 4.30
CA SER A 38 1.68 10.87 5.60
C SER A 38 0.16 10.62 5.66
N LEU A 39 -0.63 11.40 4.90
CA LEU A 39 -2.07 11.22 4.74
C LEU A 39 -2.41 9.98 3.90
N ASP A 40 -1.76 9.79 2.76
CA ASP A 40 -2.00 8.63 1.89
C ASP A 40 -1.62 7.33 2.60
N LEU A 41 -0.51 7.34 3.33
CA LEU A 41 -0.07 6.20 4.15
C LEU A 41 -1.10 5.85 5.25
N ALA A 42 -1.69 6.86 5.88
CA ALA A 42 -2.76 6.63 6.86
C ALA A 42 -4.03 6.06 6.21
N VAL A 43 -4.43 6.57 5.03
CA VAL A 43 -5.57 6.02 4.29
C VAL A 43 -5.29 4.59 3.81
N LEU A 44 -4.08 4.34 3.36
CA LEU A 44 -3.61 3.02 2.92
C LEU A 44 -3.70 2.01 4.07
N THR A 45 -3.16 2.33 5.25
CA THR A 45 -3.19 1.38 6.38
C THR A 45 -4.60 1.09 6.83
N VAL A 46 -5.48 2.11 6.91
CA VAL A 46 -6.88 1.91 7.28
C VAL A 46 -7.61 1.03 6.26
N LYS A 47 -7.38 1.23 4.95
CA LYS A 47 -7.97 0.38 3.91
C LYS A 47 -7.43 -1.06 3.96
N ILE A 48 -6.14 -1.25 4.28
CA ILE A 48 -5.56 -2.58 4.41
C ILE A 48 -6.07 -3.25 5.69
N GLU A 49 -6.15 -2.55 6.81
CA GLU A 49 -6.71 -3.06 8.07
C GLU A 49 -8.19 -3.44 7.89
N ASP A 50 -8.99 -2.64 7.22
CA ASP A 50 -10.41 -2.96 6.93
C ASP A 50 -10.55 -4.20 6.03
N GLN A 51 -9.68 -4.34 5.02
CA GLN A 51 -9.77 -5.42 4.04
C GLN A 51 -9.10 -6.73 4.47
N PHE A 52 -7.99 -6.66 5.20
CA PHE A 52 -7.16 -7.80 5.60
C PHE A 52 -7.15 -8.03 7.11
N GLY A 53 -7.52 -7.04 7.92
CA GLY A 53 -7.39 -7.10 9.38
C GLY A 53 -5.96 -6.95 9.89
N ILE A 54 -5.06 -6.40 9.06
CA ILE A 54 -3.62 -6.32 9.35
C ILE A 54 -3.19 -4.85 9.34
N ASP A 55 -2.61 -4.38 10.45
CA ASP A 55 -1.97 -3.08 10.49
C ASP A 55 -0.50 -3.18 10.05
N ILE A 56 -0.21 -2.62 8.88
CA ILE A 56 1.10 -2.69 8.24
C ILE A 56 2.12 -1.72 8.86
N PHE A 57 1.65 -0.73 9.63
CA PHE A 57 2.50 0.22 10.35
C PHE A 57 2.85 -0.21 11.77
N GLN A 58 2.23 -1.29 12.27
CA GLN A 58 2.42 -1.78 13.63
C GLN A 58 3.90 -2.12 13.91
N ASN A 59 4.66 -2.48 12.87
CA ASN A 59 6.06 -2.85 12.97
C ASN A 59 7.04 -1.74 12.52
N GLY A 60 6.54 -0.54 12.15
CA GLY A 60 7.36 0.59 11.72
C GLY A 60 6.80 1.36 10.52
N ILE A 61 7.57 2.33 10.02
CA ILE A 61 7.21 3.10 8.81
C ILE A 61 7.51 2.23 7.58
N VAL A 62 6.50 1.93 6.77
CA VAL A 62 6.71 1.32 5.44
C VAL A 62 7.14 2.38 4.42
N ASP A 63 8.27 2.16 3.77
CA ASP A 63 8.74 3.00 2.66
C ASP A 63 8.47 2.37 1.29
N LYS A 64 8.53 1.04 1.23
CA LYS A 64 8.39 0.30 -0.04
C LYS A 64 7.21 -0.64 -0.04
N VAL A 65 6.71 -0.89 -1.24
CA VAL A 65 5.59 -1.80 -1.48
C VAL A 65 5.89 -3.24 -1.01
N TYR A 66 7.14 -3.72 -1.15
CA TYR A 66 7.51 -5.06 -0.68
C TYR A 66 7.28 -5.25 0.83
N GLU A 67 7.43 -4.20 1.64
CA GLU A 67 7.28 -4.33 3.09
C GLU A 67 5.83 -4.64 3.45
N ILE A 68 4.90 -3.95 2.80
CA ILE A 68 3.46 -4.18 2.95
C ILE A 68 3.13 -5.62 2.55
N ILE A 69 3.59 -6.05 1.37
CA ILE A 69 3.33 -7.40 0.87
C ILE A 69 3.90 -8.46 1.82
N ASN A 70 5.09 -8.23 2.34
CA ASN A 70 5.74 -9.15 3.27
C ASN A 70 4.99 -9.26 4.60
N VAL A 71 4.42 -8.16 5.11
CA VAL A 71 3.60 -8.17 6.33
C VAL A 71 2.27 -8.90 6.10
N VAL A 72 1.57 -8.58 5.02
CA VAL A 72 0.30 -9.22 4.67
C VAL A 72 0.50 -10.72 4.40
N SER A 73 1.58 -11.09 3.69
CA SER A 73 1.90 -12.49 3.40
C SER A 73 2.37 -13.28 4.62
N ARG A 74 2.91 -12.63 5.65
CA ARG A 74 3.31 -13.30 6.91
C ARG A 74 2.14 -13.61 7.84
N SER A 75 0.97 -13.04 7.58
CA SER A 75 -0.19 -13.15 8.46
C SER A 75 -1.17 -14.26 8.02
N GLU A 76 -0.80 -15.06 7.02
CA GLU A 76 -1.47 -16.31 6.61
C GLU A 76 -0.95 -17.55 7.36
#